data_AF-A0ABD4RN17-F1
#
_entry.id   AF-A0ABD4RN17-F1
#
_cell.length_a   1.000
_cell.length_b   1.000
_cell.length_c   1.000
_cell.angle_alpha   90.00
_cell.angle_beta   90.00
_cell.angle_gamma   90.00
#
_symmetry.space_group_name_H-M   'P 1'
#
loop_
_entity.id
_entity.type
_entity.pdbx_description
1 polymer ?
#
loop_
_entity_poly.entity_id
_entity_poly.type
_entity_poly.pdbx_seq_one_letter_code
_entity_poly.pdbx_strand_id
1 'polypeptide(L)'
;MQESDFARYTEKIRSMLPFWFEMKKKPNKSIGIEFLNIFGIELDEIEEMLLYASKQMYIESADEEFVDLVYKALLPSNFNINNISMVYTNQLILERSCDLYTFFGIKRNEKNLENNIKQPDYYFIDEKKKIIYVREAYDKEEDLPFGKIKIKFNNKEFLFELSLHHVWNFFDEFGSLVGCSRLKGEKNHDYKLRILDVFKNPANSTKRGLANGIARELGIREVKEWKNMGEDFIISEKMVLINTISIDNNIIDLNDVYITSRGEILLKGNPDKKNQSAVISFIKNLEMYQLVDINNKKLNIELYNSDATPTSLLIDYVTKIKDDTSTFWNDFRYDEDIWVRKDEDYDNSFSFLPTFLDSSIKGFSKYGYYKK
;
A
#
# COMPACT_ATOMS: atom_id res chain seq x y z
N MET A 1 41.82 4.98 -34.61
CA MET A 1 40.74 5.88 -35.05
C MET A 1 39.57 5.55 -34.15
N GLN A 2 39.27 6.39 -33.15
CA GLN A 2 38.16 6.14 -32.23
C GLN A 2 36.87 6.08 -33.06
N GLU A 3 36.17 4.95 -33.05
CA GLU A 3 34.76 4.91 -33.43
C GLU A 3 34.06 5.92 -32.53
N SER A 4 33.44 6.95 -33.10
CA SER A 4 32.52 7.76 -32.31
C SER A 4 31.29 6.88 -32.12
N ASP A 5 31.03 6.47 -30.88
CA ASP A 5 29.85 5.68 -30.52
C ASP A 5 28.59 6.54 -30.74
N PHE A 6 28.05 6.49 -31.96
CA PHE A 6 26.74 7.03 -32.25
C PHE A 6 25.67 6.21 -31.53
N ALA A 7 24.56 6.85 -31.16
CA ALA A 7 23.45 6.18 -30.53
C ALA A 7 22.89 5.05 -31.43
N ARG A 8 22.27 4.03 -30.83
CA ARG A 8 21.83 2.83 -31.54
C ARG A 8 20.80 3.17 -32.63
N TYR A 9 19.90 4.12 -32.34
CA TYR A 9 18.95 4.59 -33.35
C TYR A 9 19.58 5.46 -34.43
N THR A 10 20.65 6.19 -34.12
CA THR A 10 21.42 6.93 -35.14
C THR A 10 22.00 5.97 -36.17
N GLU A 11 22.56 4.85 -35.71
CA GLU A 11 23.10 3.81 -36.59
C GLU A 11 22.00 3.13 -37.41
N LYS A 12 20.84 2.87 -36.80
CA LYS A 12 19.66 2.34 -37.50
C LYS A 12 19.19 3.31 -38.60
N ILE A 13 19.06 4.60 -38.31
CA ILE A 13 18.70 5.64 -39.28
C ILE A 13 19.76 5.73 -40.39
N ARG A 14 21.05 5.75 -40.03
CA ARG A 14 22.18 5.79 -40.98
C ARG A 14 22.14 4.62 -41.96
N SER A 15 21.83 3.42 -41.47
CA SER A 15 21.74 2.20 -42.28
C SER A 15 20.65 2.30 -43.35
N MET A 16 19.57 3.04 -43.08
CA MET A 16 18.44 3.26 -43.99
C MET A 16 18.69 4.35 -45.04
N LEU A 17 19.73 5.19 -44.87
CA LEU A 17 20.05 6.22 -45.85
C LEU A 17 20.49 5.60 -47.19
N PRO A 18 20.20 6.27 -48.33
CA PRO A 18 20.68 5.82 -49.64
C PRO A 18 22.20 5.65 -49.66
N PHE A 19 22.69 4.62 -50.35
CA PHE A 19 24.12 4.27 -50.37
C PHE A 19 25.03 5.40 -50.88
N TRP A 20 24.47 6.35 -51.64
CA TRP A 20 25.21 7.48 -52.19
C TRP A 20 25.38 8.66 -51.23
N PHE A 21 24.67 8.69 -50.09
CA PHE A 21 24.77 9.77 -49.10
C PHE A 21 26.15 9.79 -48.44
N GLU A 22 26.78 10.97 -48.40
CA GLU A 22 28.10 11.14 -47.77
C GLU A 22 28.03 10.86 -46.26
N MET A 23 26.90 11.15 -45.61
CA MET A 23 26.67 10.87 -44.18
C MET A 23 26.73 9.38 -43.83
N LYS A 24 26.36 8.51 -44.79
CA LYS A 24 26.44 7.06 -44.65
C LYS A 24 27.86 6.54 -44.88
N LYS A 25 28.55 7.10 -45.88
CA LYS A 25 29.91 6.69 -46.28
C LYS A 25 31.00 7.18 -45.32
N LYS A 26 30.87 8.40 -44.81
CA LYS A 26 31.86 9.07 -43.94
C LYS A 26 31.16 9.72 -42.74
N PRO A 27 30.63 8.93 -41.80
CA PRO A 27 29.85 9.44 -40.67
C PRO A 27 30.66 10.42 -39.81
N ASN A 28 31.91 10.08 -39.48
CA ASN A 28 32.77 10.89 -38.59
C ASN A 28 33.19 12.27 -39.15
N LYS A 29 32.73 12.64 -40.35
CA LYS A 29 33.01 13.95 -40.98
C LYS A 29 31.72 14.72 -41.32
N SER A 30 30.55 14.19 -40.93
CA SER A 30 29.26 14.70 -41.36
C SER A 30 28.53 15.40 -40.22
N ILE A 31 28.45 16.73 -40.24
CA ILE A 31 27.61 17.51 -39.30
C ILE A 31 26.15 17.01 -39.34
N GLY A 32 25.67 16.55 -40.50
CA GLY A 32 24.34 15.99 -40.64
C GLY A 32 24.13 14.69 -39.84
N ILE A 33 25.17 13.86 -39.65
CA ILE A 33 25.03 12.65 -38.81
C ILE A 33 25.09 13.01 -37.32
N GLU A 34 25.87 14.02 -36.95
CA GLU A 34 25.90 14.56 -35.58
C GLU A 34 24.54 15.15 -35.20
N PHE A 35 23.90 15.87 -36.12
CA PHE A 35 22.52 16.35 -35.95
C PHE A 35 21.52 15.20 -35.82
N LEU A 36 21.62 14.17 -36.67
CA LEU A 36 20.79 12.96 -36.54
C LEU A 36 21.05 12.21 -35.24
N ASN A 37 22.27 12.33 -34.68
CA ASN A 37 22.60 11.70 -33.41
C ASN A 37 21.81 12.28 -32.23
N ILE A 38 21.45 13.57 -32.27
CA ILE A 38 20.57 14.17 -31.26
C ILE A 38 19.23 13.42 -31.22
N PHE A 39 18.60 13.20 -32.38
CA PHE A 39 17.35 12.44 -32.47
C PHE A 39 17.54 10.96 -32.11
N GLY A 40 18.67 10.37 -32.48
CA GLY A 40 18.97 8.99 -32.10
C GLY A 40 19.07 8.82 -30.58
N ILE A 41 19.74 9.76 -29.89
CA ILE A 41 19.80 9.80 -28.42
C ILE A 41 18.39 9.97 -27.84
N GLU A 42 17.60 10.93 -28.33
CA GLU A 42 16.22 11.14 -27.86
C GLU A 42 15.34 9.90 -28.05
N LEU A 43 15.48 9.19 -29.18
CA LEU A 43 14.74 7.96 -29.44
C LEU A 43 15.17 6.81 -28.53
N ASP A 44 16.47 6.67 -28.25
CA ASP A 44 16.97 5.69 -27.29
C ASP A 44 16.42 5.99 -25.88
N GLU A 45 16.41 7.25 -25.46
CA GLU A 45 15.81 7.66 -24.18
C GLU A 45 14.30 7.39 -24.12
N ILE A 46 13.56 7.67 -25.20
CA ILE A 46 12.12 7.36 -25.26
C ILE A 46 11.87 5.86 -25.16
N GLU A 47 12.64 5.02 -25.86
CA GLU A 47 12.50 3.57 -25.74
C GLU A 47 12.80 3.10 -24.31
N GLU A 48 13.85 3.62 -23.67
CA GLU A 48 14.15 3.28 -22.28
C GLU A 48 13.02 3.67 -21.33
N MET A 49 12.41 4.85 -21.50
CA MET A 49 11.24 5.26 -20.73
C MET A 49 10.04 4.33 -20.95
N LEU A 50 9.77 3.92 -22.20
CA LEU A 50 8.69 3.00 -22.52
C LEU A 50 8.95 1.60 -21.95
N LEU A 51 10.20 1.12 -21.99
CA LEU A 51 10.59 -0.15 -21.39
C LEU A 51 10.49 -0.10 -19.86
N TYR A 52 10.89 1.00 -19.24
CA TYR A 52 10.70 1.20 -17.80
C TYR A 52 9.21 1.18 -17.45
N ALA A 53 8.38 1.98 -18.13
CA ALA A 53 6.94 2.01 -17.90
C ALA A 53 6.29 0.63 -18.08
N SER A 54 6.70 -0.12 -19.11
CA SER A 54 6.23 -1.49 -19.34
C SER A 54 6.60 -2.44 -18.19
N LYS A 55 7.80 -2.32 -17.61
CA LYS A 55 8.18 -3.10 -16.41
C LYS A 55 7.34 -2.74 -15.19
N GLN A 56 6.89 -1.50 -15.06
CA GLN A 56 6.02 -1.08 -13.95
C GLN A 56 4.60 -1.66 -14.04
N MET A 57 4.20 -2.22 -15.19
CA MET A 57 2.89 -2.87 -15.35
C MET A 57 2.78 -4.24 -14.67
N TYR A 58 3.89 -4.81 -14.20
CA TYR A 58 3.88 -6.09 -13.49
C TYR A 58 4.42 -5.91 -12.07
N ILE A 59 3.66 -6.39 -11.08
CA ILE A 59 4.01 -6.23 -9.66
C ILE A 59 5.38 -6.80 -9.29
N GLU A 60 5.82 -7.86 -9.98
CA GLU A 60 7.14 -8.48 -9.73
C GLU A 60 8.30 -7.58 -10.16
N SER A 61 8.17 -6.90 -11.31
CA SER A 61 9.20 -6.03 -11.88
C SER A 61 9.00 -4.54 -11.58
N ALA A 62 7.95 -4.19 -10.85
CA ALA A 62 7.70 -2.84 -10.39
C ALA A 62 8.82 -2.38 -9.43
N ASP A 63 9.24 -1.13 -9.61
CA ASP A 63 10.35 -0.50 -8.93
C ASP A 63 9.96 -0.09 -7.50
N GLU A 64 10.44 -0.86 -6.53
CA GLU A 64 10.18 -0.65 -5.11
C GLU A 64 10.87 0.62 -4.57
N GLU A 65 11.91 1.11 -5.23
CA GLU A 65 12.64 2.32 -4.84
C GLU A 65 11.98 3.61 -5.33
N PHE A 66 10.94 3.50 -6.17
CA PHE A 66 10.16 4.65 -6.60
C PHE A 66 9.55 5.39 -5.41
N VAL A 67 9.50 6.72 -5.46
CA VAL A 67 9.02 7.53 -4.33
C VAL A 67 7.57 7.19 -3.98
N ASP A 68 7.34 6.83 -2.72
CA ASP A 68 6.04 6.45 -2.15
C ASP A 68 5.56 7.40 -1.06
N LEU A 69 6.52 8.04 -0.39
CA LEU A 69 6.30 8.94 0.73
C LEU A 69 7.20 10.16 0.57
N VAL A 70 6.62 11.32 0.82
CA VAL A 70 7.34 12.57 1.05
C VAL A 70 6.75 13.23 2.29
N TYR A 71 7.39 14.29 2.73
CA TYR A 71 6.94 15.06 3.88
C TYR A 71 6.60 16.47 3.43
N LYS A 72 5.58 17.05 4.03
CA LYS A 72 5.11 18.38 3.65
C LYS A 72 4.83 19.27 4.84
N ALA A 73 5.03 20.57 4.66
CA ALA A 73 4.57 21.61 5.56
C ALA A 73 3.74 22.64 4.81
N LEU A 74 2.71 23.17 5.49
CA LEU A 74 1.88 24.25 4.97
C LEU A 74 2.56 25.59 5.28
N LEU A 75 2.77 26.39 4.25
CA LEU A 75 3.27 27.75 4.39
C LEU A 75 2.09 28.71 4.63
N PRO A 76 2.23 29.71 5.52
CA PRO A 76 1.20 30.70 5.74
C PRO A 76 0.86 31.48 4.45
N SER A 77 -0.40 31.92 4.32
CA SER A 77 -0.89 32.59 3.10
C SER A 77 -0.13 33.88 2.75
N ASN A 78 0.44 34.56 3.74
CA ASN A 78 1.25 35.76 3.58
C ASN A 78 2.73 35.48 3.16
N PHE A 79 3.14 34.21 3.04
CA PHE A 79 4.48 33.89 2.55
C PHE A 79 4.58 34.10 1.03
N ASN A 80 5.37 35.10 0.66
CA ASN A 80 5.85 35.23 -0.71
C ASN A 80 7.02 34.26 -0.94
N ILE A 81 6.81 33.27 -1.81
CA ILE A 81 7.79 32.19 -2.04
C ILE A 81 9.10 32.74 -2.63
N ASN A 82 9.03 33.83 -3.38
CA ASN A 82 10.20 34.50 -3.93
C ASN A 82 11.11 35.12 -2.86
N ASN A 83 10.59 35.32 -1.65
CA ASN A 83 11.35 35.86 -0.52
C ASN A 83 11.91 34.77 0.41
N ILE A 84 11.70 33.49 0.08
CA ILE A 84 12.34 32.38 0.78
C ILE A 84 13.79 32.34 0.33
N SER A 85 14.70 32.74 1.20
CA SER A 85 16.14 32.75 0.90
C SER A 85 16.78 31.38 1.09
N MET A 86 16.21 30.55 1.98
CA MET A 86 16.86 29.32 2.44
C MET A 86 15.87 28.39 3.13
N VAL A 87 16.02 27.09 2.90
CA VAL A 87 15.36 26.01 3.64
C VAL A 87 16.44 25.09 4.16
N TYR A 88 16.41 24.75 5.44
CA TYR A 88 17.47 23.98 6.09
C TYR A 88 16.94 23.21 7.30
N THR A 89 17.75 22.26 7.73
CA THR A 89 17.57 21.45 8.93
C THR A 89 18.66 21.83 9.93
N ASN A 90 18.75 21.15 11.07
CA ASN A 90 19.86 21.35 11.99
C ASN A 90 21.23 20.93 11.43
N GLN A 91 21.24 20.08 10.40
CA GLN A 91 22.46 19.44 9.89
C GLN A 91 22.84 19.89 8.47
N LEU A 92 21.86 20.27 7.65
CA LEU A 92 22.07 20.48 6.22
C LEU A 92 21.16 21.56 5.64
N ILE A 93 21.58 22.09 4.50
CA ILE A 93 20.86 23.10 3.73
C ILE A 93 20.20 22.38 2.56
N LEU A 94 18.88 22.53 2.42
CA LEU A 94 18.13 21.90 1.35
C LEU A 94 18.22 22.74 0.07
N GLU A 95 18.35 22.07 -1.07
CA GLU A 95 18.39 22.72 -2.38
C GLU A 95 17.00 22.78 -3.01
N ARG A 96 16.65 23.90 -3.65
CA ARG A 96 15.35 24.04 -4.31
C ARG A 96 15.34 23.24 -5.60
N SER A 97 14.45 22.28 -5.74
CA SER A 97 14.19 21.66 -7.04
C SER A 97 13.41 22.60 -7.95
N CYS A 98 13.85 22.71 -9.21
CA CYS A 98 13.17 23.47 -10.25
C CYS A 98 11.95 22.75 -10.83
N ASP A 99 11.94 21.42 -10.78
CA ASP A 99 10.88 20.60 -11.36
C ASP A 99 10.63 19.30 -10.56
N LEU A 100 9.49 18.66 -10.81
CA LEU A 100 9.12 17.43 -10.11
C LEU A 100 10.02 16.25 -10.49
N TYR A 101 10.57 16.21 -11.70
CA TYR A 101 11.45 15.12 -12.13
C TYR A 101 12.74 15.12 -11.32
N THR A 102 13.35 16.30 -11.11
CA THR A 102 14.52 16.45 -10.26
C THR A 102 14.19 16.16 -8.79
N PHE A 103 13.03 16.62 -8.30
CA PHE A 103 12.63 16.40 -6.91
C PHE A 103 12.43 14.91 -6.60
N PHE A 104 11.76 14.17 -7.49
CA PHE A 104 11.54 12.73 -7.33
C PHE A 104 12.70 11.87 -7.83
N GLY A 105 13.77 12.47 -8.37
CA GLY A 105 14.91 11.74 -8.90
C GLY A 105 14.61 10.92 -10.17
N ILE A 106 13.58 11.31 -10.94
CA ILE A 106 13.13 10.60 -12.16
C ILE A 106 14.06 10.88 -13.36
N LYS A 107 14.97 11.85 -13.29
CA LYS A 107 15.86 12.21 -14.40
C LYS A 107 17.08 11.29 -14.54
N ARG A 108 17.07 10.58 -15.69
CA ARG A 108 18.15 10.03 -16.55
C ARG A 108 19.27 9.20 -15.89
N ASN A 109 19.30 7.93 -16.29
CA ASN A 109 20.49 7.18 -16.65
C ASN A 109 21.77 7.51 -15.88
N GLU A 110 21.83 7.05 -14.63
CA GLU A 110 23.09 6.55 -14.15
C GLU A 110 22.89 5.11 -13.69
N LYS A 111 23.20 4.18 -14.61
CA LYS A 111 23.69 2.83 -14.27
C LYS A 111 24.96 2.87 -13.37
N ASN A 112 25.33 4.04 -12.84
CA ASN A 112 26.49 4.39 -12.05
C ASN A 112 26.15 5.16 -10.77
N LEU A 113 24.93 5.07 -10.24
CA LEU A 113 24.70 5.35 -8.81
C LEU A 113 25.00 4.09 -7.97
N GLU A 114 26.12 3.41 -8.27
CA GLU A 114 27.00 3.04 -7.18
C GLU A 114 27.49 4.36 -6.57
N ASN A 115 26.69 4.91 -5.66
CA ASN A 115 27.14 5.56 -4.44
C ASN A 115 26.02 6.44 -3.87
N ASN A 116 25.71 6.18 -2.60
CA ASN A 116 25.18 7.12 -1.62
C ASN A 116 26.06 8.37 -1.43
N ILE A 117 26.72 8.89 -2.48
CA ILE A 117 27.53 10.09 -2.46
C ILE A 117 26.72 11.20 -3.15
N LYS A 118 25.87 11.82 -2.32
CA LYS A 118 25.41 13.22 -2.45
C LYS A 118 24.57 13.57 -3.68
N GLN A 119 23.39 12.95 -3.83
CA GLN A 119 22.28 13.77 -4.33
C GLN A 119 22.00 14.84 -3.26
N PRO A 120 21.97 16.14 -3.59
CA PRO A 120 21.63 17.16 -2.61
C PRO A 120 20.20 16.91 -2.13
N ASP A 121 19.98 17.15 -0.84
CA ASP A 121 18.67 17.03 -0.24
C ASP A 121 17.74 18.11 -0.81
N TYR A 122 16.86 17.70 -1.72
CA TYR A 122 15.96 18.63 -2.40
C TYR A 122 14.72 18.95 -1.58
N TYR A 123 14.24 20.19 -1.72
CA TYR A 123 12.88 20.57 -1.41
C TYR A 123 12.14 21.06 -2.66
N PHE A 124 10.83 20.90 -2.68
CA PHE A 124 9.96 21.41 -3.74
C PHE A 124 8.86 22.29 -3.14
N ILE A 125 8.51 23.40 -3.81
CA ILE A 125 7.43 24.28 -3.35
C ILE A 125 6.30 24.31 -4.38
N ASP A 126 5.11 23.88 -3.97
CA ASP A 126 3.88 24.14 -4.72
C ASP A 126 3.43 25.58 -4.42
N GLU A 127 3.66 26.47 -5.38
CA GLU A 127 3.41 27.89 -5.18
C GLU A 127 1.94 28.26 -5.05
N LYS A 128 1.06 27.47 -5.70
CA LYS A 128 -0.38 27.69 -5.69
C LYS A 128 -0.98 27.24 -4.37
N LYS A 129 -0.58 26.06 -3.89
CA LYS A 129 -1.09 25.49 -2.64
C LYS A 129 -0.34 25.98 -1.41
N LYS A 130 0.80 26.69 -1.58
CA LYS A 130 1.67 27.13 -0.49
C LYS A 130 2.15 25.96 0.35
N ILE A 131 2.60 24.89 -0.30
CA ILE A 131 3.10 23.69 0.37
C ILE A 131 4.57 23.51 0.02
N ILE A 132 5.39 23.27 1.03
CA ILE A 132 6.77 22.82 0.84
C ILE A 132 6.81 21.30 1.05
N TYR A 133 7.52 20.62 0.16
CA TYR A 133 7.74 19.18 0.17
C TYR A 133 9.22 18.87 0.33
N VAL A 134 9.54 17.84 1.10
CA VAL A 134 10.88 17.33 1.33
C VAL A 134 10.86 15.81 1.30
N ARG A 135 11.98 15.17 0.92
CA ARG A 135 12.02 13.71 0.69
C ARG A 135 12.10 12.90 1.98
N GLU A 136 12.82 13.41 2.98
CA GLU A 136 13.03 12.71 4.24
C GLU A 136 12.38 13.42 5.42
N ALA A 137 12.18 12.67 6.50
CA ALA A 137 11.77 13.24 7.78
C ALA A 137 13.01 13.71 8.53
N TYR A 138 13.35 14.98 8.32
CA TYR A 138 14.50 15.64 8.94
C TYR A 138 14.22 16.06 10.39
N ASP A 139 15.24 16.08 11.24
CA ASP A 139 15.15 16.56 12.62
C ASP A 139 14.00 15.93 13.43
N LYS A 140 13.85 14.59 13.36
CA LYS A 140 12.86 13.84 14.14
C LYS A 140 13.10 13.97 15.65
N GLU A 141 12.01 14.20 16.38
CA GLU A 141 11.98 14.23 17.85
C GLU A 141 10.83 13.34 18.33
N GLU A 142 10.79 12.98 19.62
CA GLU A 142 9.74 12.09 20.16
C GLU A 142 8.32 12.66 20.00
N ASP A 143 8.19 13.98 20.08
CA ASP A 143 6.95 14.75 19.89
C ASP A 143 6.66 15.07 18.41
N LEU A 144 7.67 14.95 17.53
CA LEU A 144 7.59 15.27 16.10
C LEU A 144 8.04 14.07 15.26
N PRO A 145 7.20 13.03 15.13
CA PRO A 145 7.59 11.75 14.52
C PRO A 145 7.95 11.86 13.03
N PHE A 146 7.43 12.90 12.35
CA PHE A 146 7.69 13.19 10.94
C PHE A 146 8.75 14.28 10.76
N GLY A 147 9.26 14.86 11.84
CA GLY A 147 10.33 15.84 11.81
C GLY A 147 9.89 17.29 11.57
N LYS A 148 10.88 18.14 11.32
CA LYS A 148 10.70 19.59 11.12
C LYS A 148 11.75 20.17 10.19
N ILE A 149 11.44 21.33 9.62
CA ILE A 149 12.37 22.13 8.81
C ILE A 149 12.34 23.60 9.25
N LYS A 150 13.42 24.32 8.96
CA LYS A 150 13.56 25.75 9.16
C LYS A 150 13.56 26.47 7.82
N ILE A 151 12.83 27.58 7.75
CA ILE A 151 12.73 28.41 6.56
C ILE A 151 13.14 29.83 6.93
N LYS A 152 14.08 30.40 6.17
CA LYS A 152 14.47 31.79 6.29
C LYS A 152 13.68 32.65 5.30
N PHE A 153 12.82 33.51 5.82
CA PHE A 153 11.93 34.40 5.07
C PHE A 153 12.08 35.83 5.59
N ASN A 154 12.42 36.79 4.71
CA ASN A 154 12.66 38.19 5.08
C ASN A 154 13.63 38.34 6.27
N ASN A 155 14.74 37.58 6.29
CA ASN A 155 15.72 37.51 7.38
C ASN A 155 15.21 37.02 8.74
N LYS A 156 13.97 36.51 8.82
CA LYS A 156 13.45 35.81 10.00
C LYS A 156 13.43 34.31 9.77
N GLU A 157 13.71 33.55 10.81
CA GLU A 157 13.64 32.09 10.81
C GLU A 157 12.24 31.65 11.27
N PHE A 158 11.66 30.70 10.57
CA PHE A 158 10.40 30.06 10.91
C PHE A 158 10.58 28.56 10.94
N LEU A 159 10.02 27.92 11.96
CA LEU A 159 10.06 26.47 12.15
C LEU A 159 8.73 25.87 11.69
N PHE A 160 8.81 24.81 10.92
CA PHE A 160 7.66 24.11 10.36
C PHE A 160 7.71 22.63 10.70
N GLU A 161 6.65 22.14 11.33
CA GLU A 161 6.42 20.72 11.52
C GLU A 161 6.07 20.06 10.17
N LEU A 162 6.67 18.90 9.94
CA LEU A 162 6.39 18.10 8.77
C LEU A 162 5.22 17.16 9.02
N SER A 163 4.42 16.96 7.97
CA SER A 163 3.37 15.96 7.93
C SER A 163 3.66 14.96 6.82
N LEU A 164 3.38 13.69 7.07
CA LEU A 164 3.53 12.65 6.06
C LEU A 164 2.58 12.90 4.87
N HIS A 165 3.10 12.77 3.66
CA HIS A 165 2.36 12.86 2.43
C HIS A 165 2.62 11.64 1.55
N HIS A 166 1.57 10.88 1.29
CA HIS A 166 1.61 9.76 0.36
C HIS A 166 1.71 10.25 -1.08
N VAL A 167 2.60 9.63 -1.86
CA VAL A 167 2.75 9.79 -3.30
C VAL A 167 2.21 8.54 -3.97
N TRP A 168 1.13 8.71 -4.75
CA TRP A 168 0.50 7.63 -5.49
C TRP A 168 1.43 7.11 -6.59
N ASN A 169 1.70 5.81 -6.60
CA ASN A 169 2.56 5.17 -7.59
C ASN A 169 1.97 3.84 -8.12
N PHE A 170 2.77 3.08 -8.87
CA PHE A 170 2.31 1.85 -9.52
C PHE A 170 1.80 0.79 -8.53
N PHE A 171 2.31 0.73 -7.30
CA PHE A 171 1.80 -0.19 -6.28
C PHE A 171 0.39 0.18 -5.81
N ASP A 172 0.06 1.47 -5.79
CA ASP A 172 -1.28 1.94 -5.44
C ASP A 172 -2.32 1.57 -6.52
N GLU A 173 -1.90 1.51 -7.79
CA GLU A 173 -2.73 0.97 -8.88
C GLU A 173 -3.03 -0.52 -8.67
N PHE A 174 -2.01 -1.34 -8.34
CA PHE A 174 -2.22 -2.75 -8.03
C PHE A 174 -3.08 -2.94 -6.78
N GLY A 175 -2.83 -2.17 -5.74
CA GLY A 175 -3.62 -2.20 -4.52
C GLY A 175 -5.08 -1.83 -4.76
N SER A 176 -5.33 -0.79 -5.54
CA SER A 176 -6.68 -0.40 -5.97
C SER A 176 -7.37 -1.51 -6.77
N LEU A 177 -6.64 -2.21 -7.66
CA LEU A 177 -7.17 -3.32 -8.44
C LEU A 177 -7.65 -4.48 -7.55
N VAL A 178 -6.93 -4.78 -6.47
CA VAL A 178 -7.24 -5.91 -5.57
C VAL A 178 -7.98 -5.50 -4.29
N GLY A 179 -8.38 -4.23 -4.17
CA GLY A 179 -9.07 -3.70 -2.99
C GLY A 179 -8.21 -3.67 -1.72
N CYS A 180 -6.88 -3.54 -1.84
CA CYS A 180 -5.94 -3.43 -0.73
C CYS A 180 -5.36 -2.01 -0.71
N SER A 181 -5.85 -1.13 0.18
CA SER A 181 -5.39 0.27 0.27
C SER A 181 -4.13 0.39 1.11
N ARG A 182 -3.16 1.21 0.68
CA ARG A 182 -1.89 1.45 1.39
C ARG A 182 -2.11 1.97 2.82
N LEU A 183 -1.36 1.44 3.79
CA LEU A 183 -1.37 1.97 5.16
C LEU A 183 -0.58 3.26 5.26
N LYS A 184 -0.90 4.05 6.29
CA LYS A 184 -0.21 5.31 6.54
C LYS A 184 1.28 5.07 6.82
N GLY A 185 2.13 5.55 5.93
CA GLY A 185 3.59 5.43 6.05
C GLY A 185 4.15 4.09 5.61
N GLU A 186 3.34 3.25 4.97
CA GLU A 186 3.76 1.97 4.42
C GLU A 186 4.63 2.17 3.17
N LYS A 187 5.81 1.55 3.18
CA LYS A 187 6.73 1.59 2.05
C LYS A 187 6.29 0.67 0.92
N ASN A 188 6.78 0.91 -0.30
CA ASN A 188 6.48 0.07 -1.46
C ASN A 188 6.78 -1.41 -1.25
N HIS A 189 7.93 -1.74 -0.66
CA HIS A 189 8.30 -3.13 -0.40
C HIS A 189 7.24 -3.85 0.47
N ASP A 190 6.90 -3.24 1.61
CA ASP A 190 5.91 -3.80 2.54
C ASP A 190 4.52 -3.88 1.89
N TYR A 191 4.14 -2.83 1.14
CA TYR A 191 2.86 -2.78 0.46
C TYR A 191 2.76 -3.84 -0.66
N LYS A 192 3.82 -4.06 -1.44
CA LYS A 192 3.91 -5.13 -2.42
C LYS A 192 3.65 -6.48 -1.78
N LEU A 193 4.29 -6.77 -0.65
CA LEU A 193 4.07 -8.02 0.08
C LEU A 193 2.62 -8.16 0.52
N ARG A 194 1.99 -7.07 0.97
CA ARG A 194 0.59 -7.04 1.42
C ARG A 194 -0.42 -7.17 0.28
N ILE A 195 -0.11 -6.63 -0.91
CA ILE A 195 -0.88 -6.86 -2.14
C ILE A 195 -0.79 -8.33 -2.56
N LEU A 196 0.41 -8.91 -2.54
CA LEU A 196 0.60 -10.33 -2.84
C LEU A 196 -0.09 -11.24 -1.80
N ASP A 197 -0.23 -10.77 -0.55
CA ASP A 197 -0.94 -11.49 0.51
C ASP A 197 -2.42 -11.73 0.17
N VAL A 198 -3.04 -10.89 -0.67
CA VAL A 198 -4.42 -11.09 -1.14
C VAL A 198 -4.60 -12.46 -1.80
N PHE A 199 -3.60 -12.90 -2.56
CA PHE A 199 -3.62 -14.18 -3.27
C PHE A 199 -3.07 -15.33 -2.43
N LYS A 200 -2.05 -15.07 -1.60
CA LYS A 200 -1.42 -16.10 -0.74
C LYS A 200 -2.32 -16.50 0.43
N ASN A 201 -2.96 -15.53 1.06
CA ASN A 201 -3.79 -15.68 2.25
C ASN A 201 -5.17 -15.04 2.01
N PRO A 202 -6.04 -15.67 1.21
CA PRO A 202 -7.33 -15.09 0.87
C PRO A 202 -8.21 -14.92 2.12
N ALA A 203 -8.99 -13.85 2.12
CA ALA A 203 -10.02 -13.60 3.12
C ALA A 203 -11.29 -14.38 2.76
N ASN A 204 -11.99 -14.93 3.76
CA ASN A 204 -13.27 -15.62 3.62
C ASN A 204 -13.97 -15.71 4.99
N SER A 205 -15.14 -16.33 5.05
CA SER A 205 -15.98 -16.44 6.26
C SER A 205 -15.44 -17.40 7.34
N THR A 206 -14.37 -18.14 7.08
CA THR A 206 -13.75 -18.99 8.10
C THR A 206 -12.98 -18.14 9.12
N LYS A 207 -12.77 -18.66 10.34
CA LYS A 207 -11.95 -18.01 11.38
C LYS A 207 -10.57 -17.58 10.84
N ARG A 208 -9.96 -18.40 9.98
CA ARG A 208 -8.67 -18.09 9.35
C ARG A 208 -8.80 -17.06 8.24
N GLY A 209 -9.83 -17.16 7.38
CA GLY A 209 -10.07 -16.17 6.34
C GLY A 209 -10.33 -14.78 6.91
N LEU A 210 -11.09 -14.70 8.01
CA LEU A 210 -11.30 -13.45 8.73
C LEU A 210 -9.98 -12.91 9.29
N ALA A 211 -9.17 -13.75 9.95
CA ALA A 211 -7.85 -13.37 10.44
C ALA A 211 -6.94 -12.86 9.32
N ASN A 212 -6.95 -13.52 8.14
CA ASN A 212 -6.18 -13.07 6.99
C ASN A 212 -6.62 -11.69 6.49
N GLY A 213 -7.93 -11.45 6.38
CA GLY A 213 -8.47 -10.15 6.00
C GLY A 213 -8.06 -9.05 6.98
N ILE A 214 -8.30 -9.26 8.27
CA ILE A 214 -7.90 -8.31 9.34
C ILE A 214 -6.39 -8.07 9.32
N ALA A 215 -5.60 -9.14 9.19
CA ALA A 215 -4.15 -9.02 9.22
C ALA A 215 -3.59 -8.21 8.05
N ARG A 216 -4.20 -8.36 6.87
CA ARG A 216 -3.88 -7.57 5.70
C ARG A 216 -4.30 -6.11 5.90
N GLU A 217 -5.53 -5.84 6.33
CA GLU A 217 -6.00 -4.46 6.52
C GLU A 217 -5.25 -3.71 7.62
N LEU A 218 -4.68 -4.41 8.60
CA LEU A 218 -3.92 -3.80 9.70
C LEU A 218 -2.40 -3.90 9.54
N GLY A 219 -1.90 -4.64 8.54
CA GLY A 219 -0.45 -4.83 8.34
C GLY A 219 0.24 -5.56 9.50
N ILE A 220 -0.45 -6.51 10.13
CA ILE A 220 0.03 -7.24 11.33
C ILE A 220 0.53 -8.67 11.02
N ARG A 221 0.63 -9.03 9.74
CA ARG A 221 1.29 -10.27 9.32
C ARG A 221 2.80 -10.04 9.33
N GLU A 222 3.51 -10.93 10.01
CA GLU A 222 4.97 -10.95 10.05
C GLU A 222 5.51 -12.04 9.13
N VAL A 223 6.73 -11.78 8.64
CA VAL A 223 7.52 -12.72 7.85
C VAL A 223 8.94 -12.71 8.39
N LYS A 224 9.41 -13.87 8.85
CA LYS A 224 10.75 -14.05 9.42
C LYS A 224 11.52 -15.15 8.72
N GLU A 225 12.83 -14.95 8.58
CA GLU A 225 13.72 -15.98 8.08
C GLU A 225 14.17 -16.90 9.22
N TRP A 226 13.90 -18.20 9.07
CA TRP A 226 14.47 -19.26 9.88
C TRP A 226 15.75 -19.73 9.21
N LYS A 227 16.89 -19.14 9.61
CA LYS A 227 18.19 -19.35 8.95
C LYS A 227 18.68 -20.80 8.96
N ASN A 228 18.34 -21.57 10.00
CA ASN A 228 18.75 -22.96 10.15
C ASN A 228 17.60 -23.79 10.71
N MET A 229 16.90 -24.53 9.85
CA MET A 229 15.82 -25.43 10.23
C MET A 229 16.26 -26.59 11.13
N GLY A 230 17.57 -26.81 11.32
CA GLY A 230 18.10 -27.78 12.28
C GLY A 230 18.07 -27.32 13.74
N GLU A 231 17.83 -26.03 13.99
CA GLU A 231 17.75 -25.42 15.31
C GLU A 231 16.32 -24.96 15.58
N ASP A 232 15.87 -25.03 16.83
CA ASP A 232 14.55 -24.57 17.20
C ASP A 232 14.34 -23.08 16.88
N PHE A 233 13.16 -22.73 16.40
CA PHE A 233 12.76 -21.34 16.16
C PHE A 233 11.77 -20.87 17.22
N ILE A 234 12.03 -19.70 17.80
CA ILE A 234 11.20 -19.11 18.85
C ILE A 234 10.52 -17.86 18.32
N ILE A 235 9.19 -17.84 18.41
CA ILE A 235 8.34 -16.68 18.17
C ILE A 235 7.97 -16.10 19.54
N SER A 236 8.54 -14.94 19.85
CA SER A 236 8.33 -14.22 21.12
C SER A 236 7.28 -13.10 21.02
N GLU A 237 6.70 -12.91 19.82
CA GLU A 237 5.62 -11.97 19.59
C GLU A 237 4.38 -12.29 20.42
N LYS A 238 3.69 -11.24 20.85
CA LYS A 238 2.45 -11.37 21.63
C LYS A 238 1.27 -11.64 20.71
N MET A 239 0.28 -12.36 21.25
CA MET A 239 -1.03 -12.57 20.60
C MET A 239 -0.89 -13.13 19.18
N VAL A 240 -0.05 -14.15 19.03
CA VAL A 240 0.16 -14.83 17.74
C VAL A 240 -0.95 -15.83 17.50
N LEU A 241 -1.58 -15.75 16.32
CA LEU A 241 -2.58 -16.72 15.90
C LEU A 241 -1.90 -17.99 15.38
N ILE A 242 -1.79 -19.01 16.24
CA ILE A 242 -1.06 -20.25 15.97
C ILE A 242 -1.53 -20.94 14.68
N ASN A 243 -2.84 -20.94 14.42
CA ASN A 243 -3.45 -21.54 13.22
C ASN A 243 -3.18 -20.77 11.91
N THR A 244 -2.37 -19.72 11.96
CA THR A 244 -1.96 -18.91 10.80
C THR A 244 -0.46 -19.03 10.53
N ILE A 245 0.28 -19.74 11.39
CA ILE A 245 1.70 -19.97 11.21
C ILE A 245 1.90 -20.86 9.98
N SER A 246 2.82 -20.46 9.11
CA SER A 246 3.20 -21.20 7.91
C SER A 246 4.71 -21.16 7.73
N ILE A 247 5.27 -22.25 7.18
CA ILE A 247 6.67 -22.41 6.80
C ILE A 247 6.70 -22.61 5.28
N ASP A 248 7.39 -21.74 4.56
CA ASP A 248 7.48 -21.74 3.09
C ASP A 248 6.09 -21.81 2.41
N ASN A 249 5.15 -21.02 2.93
CA ASN A 249 3.73 -20.98 2.54
C ASN A 249 2.91 -22.25 2.85
N ASN A 250 3.47 -23.24 3.53
CA ASN A 250 2.74 -24.42 4.00
C ASN A 250 2.32 -24.23 5.46
N ILE A 251 1.04 -24.44 5.76
CA ILE A 251 0.54 -24.36 7.13
C ILE A 251 1.11 -25.52 7.93
N ILE A 252 1.58 -25.23 9.13
CA ILE A 252 2.08 -26.24 10.04
C ILE A 252 0.92 -26.93 10.77
N ASP A 253 1.09 -28.21 11.11
CA ASP A 253 0.18 -28.87 12.01
C ASP A 253 0.31 -28.25 13.40
N LEU A 254 -0.81 -27.98 14.06
CA LEU A 254 -0.85 -27.46 15.42
C LEU A 254 -0.17 -28.41 16.41
N ASN A 255 -0.13 -29.71 16.11
CA ASN A 255 0.57 -30.70 16.92
C ASN A 255 2.09 -30.50 16.95
N ASP A 256 2.64 -29.82 15.94
CA ASP A 256 4.07 -29.53 15.82
C ASP A 256 4.44 -28.18 16.47
N VAL A 257 3.46 -27.48 17.05
CA VAL A 257 3.66 -26.20 17.73
C VAL A 257 3.68 -26.39 19.24
N TYR A 258 4.76 -25.93 19.87
CA TYR A 258 4.92 -26.01 21.32
C TYR A 258 4.80 -24.60 21.91
N ILE A 259 4.15 -24.47 23.07
CA ILE A 259 4.10 -23.21 23.82
C ILE A 259 4.97 -23.37 25.06
N THR A 260 5.95 -22.49 25.24
CA THR A 260 6.83 -22.50 26.40
C THR A 260 6.08 -22.03 27.65
N SER A 261 6.65 -22.28 28.84
CA SER A 261 6.08 -21.76 30.11
C SER A 261 6.02 -20.23 30.17
N ARG A 262 6.74 -19.53 29.29
CA ARG A 262 6.74 -18.07 29.14
C ARG A 262 5.68 -17.57 28.15
N GLY A 263 4.94 -18.47 27.49
CA GLY A 263 3.96 -18.14 26.47
C GLY A 263 4.56 -17.89 25.08
N GLU A 264 5.82 -18.25 24.86
CA GLU A 264 6.47 -18.14 23.55
C GLU A 264 6.11 -19.37 22.70
N ILE A 265 6.05 -19.20 21.39
CA ILE A 265 5.79 -20.30 20.47
C ILE A 265 7.13 -20.86 19.98
N LEU A 266 7.32 -22.17 20.15
CA LEU A 266 8.50 -22.92 19.78
C LEU A 266 8.16 -23.86 18.61
N LEU A 267 8.86 -23.69 17.49
CA LEU A 267 8.88 -24.61 16.37
C LEU A 267 10.14 -25.46 16.46
N LYS A 268 9.99 -26.77 16.61
CA LYS A 268 11.15 -27.67 16.77
C LYS A 268 11.94 -27.77 15.48
N GLY A 269 13.26 -27.63 15.60
CA GLY A 269 14.18 -27.89 14.50
C GLY A 269 14.17 -29.37 14.10
N ASN A 270 14.37 -29.62 12.81
CA ASN A 270 14.63 -30.96 12.29
C ASN A 270 16.13 -31.11 12.00
N PRO A 271 16.87 -31.96 12.74
CA PRO A 271 18.30 -32.18 12.52
C PRO A 271 18.68 -32.53 11.08
N ASP A 272 17.78 -33.19 10.33
CA ASP A 272 18.00 -33.57 8.93
C ASP A 272 17.99 -32.37 7.97
N LYS A 273 17.42 -31.23 8.40
CA LYS A 273 17.35 -29.97 7.64
C LYS A 273 18.39 -28.95 8.11
N LYS A 274 19.47 -29.39 8.73
CA LYS A 274 20.56 -28.51 9.16
C LYS A 274 21.13 -27.73 7.96
N ASN A 275 21.34 -26.43 8.15
CA ASN A 275 21.77 -25.45 7.13
C ASN A 275 20.75 -25.18 6.00
N GLN A 276 19.51 -25.67 6.10
CA GLN A 276 18.43 -25.20 5.24
C GLN A 276 17.75 -24.01 5.89
N SER A 277 17.46 -22.97 5.12
CA SER A 277 16.65 -21.85 5.57
C SER A 277 15.19 -22.02 5.13
N ALA A 278 14.28 -21.45 5.91
CA ALA A 278 12.86 -21.38 5.56
C ALA A 278 12.28 -20.02 5.93
N VAL A 279 11.17 -19.67 5.32
CA VAL A 279 10.45 -18.43 5.62
C VAL A 279 9.21 -18.76 6.45
N ILE A 280 9.14 -18.18 7.64
CA ILE A 280 8.01 -18.32 8.55
C ILE A 280 7.10 -17.10 8.40
N SER A 281 5.81 -17.32 8.20
CA SER A 281 4.80 -16.24 8.24
C SER A 281 3.71 -16.54 9.27
N PHE A 282 3.32 -15.53 10.03
CA PHE A 282 2.28 -15.62 11.06
C PHE A 282 1.61 -14.26 11.32
N ILE A 283 0.42 -14.27 11.93
CA ILE A 283 -0.30 -13.05 12.35
C ILE A 283 -0.02 -12.80 13.84
N LYS A 284 0.41 -11.58 14.18
CA LYS A 284 0.63 -11.12 15.57
C LYS A 284 -0.40 -10.07 15.99
N ASN A 285 -0.45 -9.73 17.29
CA ASN A 285 -1.28 -8.65 17.84
C ASN A 285 -2.79 -8.81 17.55
N LEU A 286 -3.26 -10.03 17.30
CA LEU A 286 -4.67 -10.31 17.04
C LEU A 286 -5.18 -11.39 17.98
N GLU A 287 -6.02 -10.98 18.93
CA GLU A 287 -6.80 -11.92 19.73
C GLU A 287 -8.20 -12.02 19.15
N MET A 288 -8.58 -13.22 18.74
CA MET A 288 -9.93 -13.50 18.29
C MET A 288 -10.72 -14.16 19.41
N TYR A 289 -11.47 -13.34 20.12
CA TYR A 289 -12.50 -13.83 21.02
C TYR A 289 -13.71 -14.24 20.21
N GLN A 290 -14.24 -15.42 20.51
CA GLN A 290 -15.62 -15.68 20.16
C GLN A 290 -16.46 -14.81 21.09
N LEU A 291 -17.46 -14.09 20.55
CA LEU A 291 -18.47 -13.39 21.37
C LEU A 291 -19.09 -14.34 22.40
N VAL A 292 -19.02 -15.65 22.15
CA VAL A 292 -19.42 -16.70 23.08
C VAL A 292 -18.31 -17.75 23.14
N ASP A 293 -17.24 -17.48 23.88
CA ASP A 293 -16.29 -18.53 24.26
C ASP A 293 -16.70 -19.10 25.63
N ILE A 294 -17.29 -20.30 25.61
CA ILE A 294 -17.72 -21.01 26.82
C ILE A 294 -16.52 -21.40 27.70
N ASN A 295 -15.33 -21.54 27.11
CA ASN A 295 -14.12 -21.92 27.84
C ASN A 295 -13.40 -20.70 28.45
N ASN A 296 -13.63 -19.50 27.92
CA ASN A 296 -13.13 -18.27 28.52
C ASN A 296 -14.07 -17.81 29.65
N LYS A 297 -13.90 -18.43 30.83
CA LYS A 297 -14.74 -18.18 32.01
C LYS A 297 -14.85 -16.70 32.38
N LYS A 298 -13.79 -15.91 32.20
CA LYS A 298 -13.81 -14.48 32.53
C LYS A 298 -14.72 -13.70 31.58
N LEU A 299 -14.51 -13.86 30.27
CA LEU A 299 -15.33 -13.19 29.25
C LEU A 299 -16.78 -13.68 29.30
N ASN A 300 -17.00 -14.97 29.57
CA ASN A 300 -18.34 -15.53 29.68
C ASN A 300 -19.14 -14.90 30.83
N ILE A 301 -18.52 -14.70 32.00
CA ILE A 301 -19.14 -14.02 33.15
C ILE A 301 -19.40 -12.53 32.86
N GLU A 302 -18.56 -11.88 32.04
CA GLU A 302 -18.78 -10.48 31.64
C GLU A 302 -19.91 -10.32 30.60
N LEU A 303 -20.13 -11.34 29.75
CA LEU A 303 -21.11 -11.31 28.65
C LEU A 303 -22.46 -11.96 29.01
N TYR A 304 -22.49 -12.85 30.01
CA TYR A 304 -23.67 -13.59 30.44
C TYR A 304 -23.89 -13.52 31.95
N ASN A 305 -25.14 -13.31 32.35
CA ASN A 305 -25.59 -13.44 33.72
C ASN A 305 -25.56 -14.91 34.18
N SER A 306 -25.68 -15.14 35.48
CA SER A 306 -25.71 -16.50 36.06
C SER A 306 -26.86 -17.38 35.57
N ASP A 307 -27.91 -16.79 34.99
CA ASP A 307 -29.06 -17.47 34.38
C ASP A 307 -28.89 -17.68 32.86
N ALA A 308 -27.69 -17.44 32.33
CA ALA A 308 -27.34 -17.49 30.91
C ALA A 308 -28.05 -16.44 30.02
N THR A 309 -28.68 -15.42 30.60
CA THR A 309 -29.16 -14.25 29.83
C THR A 309 -28.00 -13.30 29.49
N PRO A 310 -28.05 -12.56 28.36
CA PRO A 310 -26.98 -11.64 27.97
C PRO A 310 -26.90 -10.43 28.92
N THR A 311 -25.68 -9.99 29.25
CA THR A 311 -25.47 -8.74 30.00
C THR A 311 -25.71 -7.52 29.11
N SER A 312 -25.83 -6.34 29.72
CA SER A 312 -25.90 -5.07 28.99
C SER A 312 -24.68 -4.83 28.10
N LEU A 313 -23.51 -5.37 28.48
CA LEU A 313 -22.29 -5.28 27.70
C LEU A 313 -22.37 -6.10 26.40
N LEU A 314 -22.89 -7.33 26.47
CA LEU A 314 -23.11 -8.15 25.27
C LEU A 314 -24.15 -7.51 24.34
N ILE A 315 -25.22 -6.94 24.91
CA ILE A 315 -26.24 -6.19 24.14
C ILE A 315 -25.61 -4.97 23.44
N ASP A 316 -24.77 -4.20 24.13
CA ASP A 316 -24.07 -3.04 23.56
C ASP A 316 -23.10 -3.43 22.44
N TYR A 317 -22.32 -4.51 22.63
CA TYR A 317 -21.45 -5.05 21.58
C TYR A 317 -22.24 -5.50 20.36
N VAL A 318 -23.33 -6.25 20.55
CA VAL A 318 -24.20 -6.67 19.43
C VAL A 318 -24.82 -5.47 18.73
N THR A 319 -25.22 -4.43 19.46
CA THR A 319 -25.83 -3.22 18.90
C THR A 319 -24.81 -2.40 18.11
N LYS A 320 -23.61 -2.17 18.65
CA LYS A 320 -22.52 -1.49 17.93
C LYS A 320 -22.07 -2.26 16.69
N ILE A 321 -21.96 -3.59 16.79
CA ILE A 321 -21.66 -4.43 15.63
C ILE A 321 -22.76 -4.25 14.57
N LYS A 322 -24.04 -4.22 14.95
CA LYS A 322 -25.14 -3.97 14.01
C LYS A 322 -25.12 -2.58 13.40
N ASP A 323 -24.83 -1.55 14.19
CA ASP A 323 -24.90 -0.16 13.75
C ASP A 323 -23.66 0.26 12.93
N ASP A 324 -22.48 -0.28 13.27
CA ASP A 324 -21.19 0.10 12.67
C ASP A 324 -20.73 -0.86 11.55
N THR A 325 -21.30 -2.06 11.42
CA THR A 325 -20.91 -3.02 10.37
C THR A 325 -22.08 -3.34 9.42
N SER A 326 -22.04 -2.77 8.22
CA SER A 326 -23.14 -2.87 7.22
C SER A 326 -23.23 -4.22 6.49
N THR A 327 -22.64 -5.30 7.01
CA THR A 327 -22.38 -6.53 6.22
C THR A 327 -22.52 -7.83 7.01
N PHE A 328 -23.47 -7.94 7.93
CA PHE A 328 -23.88 -9.28 8.40
C PHE A 328 -24.92 -9.90 7.46
N TRP A 329 -24.49 -10.99 6.81
CA TRP A 329 -25.21 -11.85 5.85
C TRP A 329 -26.39 -12.65 6.47
N ASN A 330 -27.14 -12.04 7.37
CA ASN A 330 -28.47 -12.49 7.83
C ASN A 330 -29.42 -11.33 8.14
N ASP A 331 -29.03 -10.09 7.87
CA ASP A 331 -29.93 -8.93 7.75
C ASP A 331 -29.89 -8.45 6.29
N PHE A 332 -30.43 -9.28 5.40
CA PHE A 332 -30.83 -8.85 4.06
C PHE A 332 -32.21 -8.22 4.19
N ARG A 333 -32.30 -6.89 4.14
CA ARG A 333 -33.58 -6.20 3.95
C ARG A 333 -33.69 -5.75 2.51
N TYR A 334 -34.48 -6.51 1.76
CA TYR A 334 -34.90 -6.17 0.40
C TYR A 334 -36.40 -5.83 0.49
N ASP A 335 -36.74 -4.58 0.19
CA ASP A 335 -38.11 -4.11 -0.03
C ASP A 335 -39.15 -4.11 1.11
N GLU A 336 -38.78 -4.23 2.39
CA GLU A 336 -39.79 -4.25 3.47
C GLU A 336 -39.30 -3.55 4.74
N ASP A 337 -39.96 -2.45 5.13
CA ASP A 337 -39.61 -1.76 6.38
C ASP A 337 -40.38 -2.33 7.58
N ILE A 338 -41.65 -2.74 7.46
CA ILE A 338 -42.38 -3.38 8.57
C ILE A 338 -43.55 -4.22 8.03
N TRP A 339 -43.60 -5.52 8.35
CA TRP A 339 -44.88 -6.25 8.36
C TRP A 339 -45.61 -5.93 9.66
N VAL A 340 -46.55 -4.98 9.64
CA VAL A 340 -47.50 -4.82 10.74
C VAL A 340 -48.62 -5.82 10.51
N ARG A 341 -48.57 -6.96 11.19
CA ARG A 341 -49.81 -7.69 11.49
C ARG A 341 -50.31 -7.18 12.82
N LYS A 342 -51.30 -6.28 12.81
CA LYS A 342 -52.23 -6.15 13.92
C LYS A 342 -53.58 -5.58 13.48
N ASP A 343 -54.58 -6.38 13.82
CA ASP A 343 -55.99 -6.09 14.03
C ASP A 343 -56.98 -6.41 12.90
N GLU A 344 -58.18 -6.81 13.36
CA GLU A 344 -59.04 -7.90 12.90
C GLU A 344 -59.91 -7.61 11.66
N ASP A 345 -59.65 -6.53 10.91
CA ASP A 345 -60.63 -6.01 9.94
C ASP A 345 -60.24 -6.08 8.45
N TYR A 346 -59.14 -6.75 8.07
CA TYR A 346 -58.78 -6.90 6.65
C TYR A 346 -58.45 -8.34 6.26
N ASP A 347 -59.36 -8.92 5.47
CA ASP A 347 -59.24 -10.23 4.86
C ASP A 347 -58.19 -10.19 3.72
N ASN A 348 -57.08 -10.91 3.93
CA ASN A 348 -56.17 -11.43 2.90
C ASN A 348 -55.77 -10.51 1.72
N SER A 349 -55.44 -9.24 1.95
CA SER A 349 -54.74 -8.45 0.94
C SER A 349 -53.61 -7.62 1.53
N PHE A 350 -52.38 -7.92 1.11
CA PHE A 350 -51.22 -7.07 1.31
C PHE A 350 -51.28 -5.88 0.36
N SER A 351 -51.10 -4.66 0.88
CA SER A 351 -50.95 -3.44 0.07
C SER A 351 -49.63 -2.76 0.41
N PHE A 352 -48.97 -2.16 -0.58
CA PHE A 352 -47.67 -1.48 -0.46
C PHE A 352 -47.73 -0.04 -0.99
N LEU A 353 -46.78 0.80 -0.55
CA LEU A 353 -46.56 2.17 -1.01
C LEU A 353 -45.14 2.29 -1.61
N PRO A 354 -44.98 2.65 -2.90
CA PRO A 354 -43.66 2.68 -3.55
C PRO A 354 -42.84 3.93 -3.17
N THR A 355 -41.51 3.79 -3.16
CA THR A 355 -40.57 4.89 -2.85
C THR A 355 -39.75 5.33 -4.08
N PHE A 356 -39.19 6.54 -4.03
CA PHE A 356 -38.70 7.31 -5.18
C PHE A 356 -37.43 6.77 -5.88
N LEU A 357 -36.80 5.72 -5.35
CA LEU A 357 -35.58 5.11 -5.90
C LEU A 357 -35.84 3.86 -6.76
N ASP A 358 -37.10 3.44 -6.88
CA ASP A 358 -37.44 2.37 -7.81
C ASP A 358 -37.34 2.85 -9.26
N SER A 359 -36.52 2.14 -10.02
CA SER A 359 -36.61 2.18 -11.47
C SER A 359 -38.02 1.75 -11.86
N SER A 360 -38.77 2.60 -12.57
CA SER A 360 -40.13 2.28 -13.01
C SER A 360 -40.21 0.90 -13.69
N ILE A 361 -40.76 -0.06 -12.97
CA ILE A 361 -40.98 -1.45 -13.44
C ILE A 361 -42.03 -1.52 -14.55
N LYS A 362 -42.69 -0.39 -14.86
CA LYS A 362 -43.68 -0.24 -15.93
C LYS A 362 -43.15 -0.69 -17.31
N GLY A 363 -41.84 -0.64 -17.54
CA GLY A 363 -41.18 -1.14 -18.76
C GLY A 363 -41.15 -2.67 -18.87
N PHE A 364 -41.18 -3.39 -17.75
CA PHE A 364 -41.09 -4.85 -17.69
C PHE A 364 -42.44 -5.55 -17.82
N SER A 365 -43.55 -4.82 -17.70
CA SER A 365 -44.92 -5.35 -17.87
C SER A 365 -45.17 -5.96 -19.27
N LYS A 366 -44.39 -5.54 -20.27
CA LYS A 366 -44.45 -6.07 -21.66
C LYS A 366 -43.85 -7.47 -21.80
N TYR A 367 -43.08 -7.93 -20.81
CA TYR A 367 -42.35 -9.21 -20.85
C TYR A 367 -43.06 -10.34 -20.10
N GLY A 368 -44.32 -10.15 -19.69
CA GLY A 368 -45.22 -11.26 -19.34
C GLY A 368 -44.97 -11.98 -18.00
N TYR A 369 -44.15 -11.44 -17.11
CA TYR A 369 -43.74 -12.12 -15.87
C TYR A 369 -44.79 -12.13 -14.75
N TYR A 370 -45.95 -11.48 -14.93
CA TYR A 370 -47.05 -11.57 -13.95
C TYR A 370 -48.39 -11.69 -14.68
N LYS A 371 -48.95 -12.90 -14.74
CA LYS A 371 -50.41 -13.07 -14.83
C LYS A 371 -50.94 -13.09 -13.40
N LYS A 372 -51.98 -12.26 -13.20
CA LYS A 372 -52.71 -12.02 -11.95
C LYS A 372 -53.01 -13.29 -11.17
#